data_AF-A0A7C1KT60-F1
#
_entry.id   AF-A0A7C1KT60-F1
#
_cell.length_a   1.000
_cell.length_b   1.000
_cell.length_c   1.000
_cell.angle_alpha   90.00
_cell.angle_beta   90.00
_cell.angle_gamma   90.00
#
_symmetry.space_group_name_H-M   'P 1'
#
loop_
_entity.id
_entity.type
_entity.pdbx_description
1 polymer ?
#
loop_
_entity_poly.entity_id
_entity_poly.type
_entity_poly.pdbx_seq_one_letter_code
_entity_poly.pdbx_strand_id
1 'polypeptide(L)'
;MDVISLPVEYHNDKIDGRFRFVNIAAQRAKELTLGAEPKIETQSIKVTTIAIEETAQGVIDFLTGEEAAKAEEEARKLDFRRLLEESNKEPEAEDLAELEKDLKIYLHDKESGEGSESSDESLITGE
;
A
#
# COMPACT_ATOMS: atom_id res chain seq x y z
N MET A 1 -5.02 -9.51 30.78
CA MET A 1 -4.12 -8.67 31.59
C MET A 1 -3.91 -7.37 30.81
N ASP A 2 -3.99 -6.19 31.42
CA ASP A 2 -3.92 -4.93 30.67
C ASP A 2 -2.45 -4.58 30.35
N VAL A 3 -1.95 -5.04 29.20
CA VAL A 3 -0.53 -5.00 28.78
C VAL A 3 0.06 -3.58 28.73
N ILE A 4 -0.81 -2.56 28.74
CA ILE A 4 -0.44 -1.14 28.62
C ILE A 4 0.02 -0.54 29.96
N SER A 5 -0.31 -1.21 31.08
CA SER A 5 -0.04 -0.70 32.44
C SER A 5 1.38 -0.99 32.95
N LEU A 6 2.04 -1.99 32.37
CA LEU A 6 3.40 -2.43 32.75
C LEU A 6 4.33 -2.35 31.52
N PRO A 7 5.64 -2.12 31.74
CA PRO A 7 6.62 -2.25 30.67
C PRO A 7 6.52 -3.63 30.03
N VAL A 8 6.47 -3.68 28.70
CA VAL A 8 6.43 -4.94 27.96
C VAL A 8 7.78 -5.65 28.15
N GLU A 9 7.75 -6.78 28.86
CA GLU A 9 8.89 -7.65 29.01
C GLU A 9 8.94 -8.63 27.83
N TYR A 10 10.11 -8.79 27.23
CA TYR A 10 10.34 -9.72 26.13
C TYR A 10 11.70 -10.41 26.30
N HIS A 11 11.80 -11.65 25.83
CA HIS A 11 13.03 -12.42 25.88
C HIS A 11 14.01 -11.91 24.81
N ASN A 12 15.16 -11.35 25.24
CA ASN A 12 16.21 -10.85 24.32
C ASN A 12 16.92 -11.97 23.55
N ASP A 13 16.74 -13.23 23.95
CA ASP A 13 17.39 -14.37 23.30
C ASP A 13 16.88 -14.59 21.87
N LYS A 14 15.63 -14.23 21.61
CA LYS A 14 15.00 -14.35 20.29
C LYS A 14 15.04 -13.05 19.50
N ILE A 15 14.71 -11.92 20.14
CA ILE A 15 14.56 -10.64 19.46
C ILE A 15 15.69 -9.68 19.86
N ASP A 16 16.52 -9.33 18.89
CA ASP A 16 17.61 -8.37 18.99
C ASP A 16 17.07 -6.92 19.05
N GLY A 17 16.53 -6.57 20.21
CA GLY A 17 16.23 -5.19 20.61
C GLY A 17 14.78 -4.73 20.40
N ARG A 18 14.48 -3.58 21.03
CA ARG A 18 13.11 -3.00 21.10
C ARG A 18 12.56 -2.58 19.74
N PHE A 19 13.40 -2.07 18.85
CA PHE A 19 12.95 -1.64 17.51
C PHE A 19 12.46 -2.83 16.68
N ARG A 20 13.19 -3.94 16.74
CA ARG A 20 12.78 -5.15 16.04
C ARG A 20 11.52 -5.74 16.65
N PHE A 21 11.41 -5.74 17.98
CA PHE A 21 10.19 -6.12 18.68
C PHE A 21 8.96 -5.35 18.15
N VAL A 22 9.07 -4.01 18.06
CA VAL A 22 7.98 -3.16 17.56
C VAL A 22 7.66 -3.48 16.09
N ASN A 23 8.67 -3.69 15.25
CA ASN A 23 8.45 -4.03 13.84
C ASN A 23 7.73 -5.37 13.67
N ILE A 24 8.15 -6.40 14.42
CA ILE A 24 7.50 -7.72 14.39
C ILE A 24 6.05 -7.60 14.85
N ALA A 25 5.80 -6.90 15.97
CA ALA A 25 4.45 -6.70 16.48
C ALA A 25 3.57 -5.89 15.50
N ALA A 26 4.13 -4.90 14.80
CA ALA A 26 3.42 -4.10 13.81
C ALA A 26 3.05 -4.92 12.57
N GLN A 27 3.99 -5.72 12.04
CA GLN A 27 3.73 -6.64 10.93
C GLN A 27 2.66 -7.66 11.33
N ARG A 28 2.78 -8.23 12.53
CA ARG A 28 1.79 -9.19 13.04
C ARG A 28 0.40 -8.57 13.23
N ALA A 29 0.32 -7.34 13.72
CA ALA A 29 -0.95 -6.62 13.83
C ALA A 29 -1.60 -6.42 12.44
N LYS A 30 -0.80 -6.19 11.39
CA LYS A 30 -1.30 -6.10 10.01
C LYS A 30 -1.88 -7.44 9.54
N GLU A 31 -1.23 -8.56 9.81
CA GLU A 31 -1.74 -9.89 9.48
C GLU A 31 -3.07 -10.18 10.19
N LEU A 32 -3.16 -9.90 11.50
CA LEU A 32 -4.41 -10.06 12.26
C LEU A 32 -5.53 -9.18 11.69
N THR A 33 -5.19 -7.97 11.23
CA THR A 33 -6.17 -7.07 10.58
C THR A 33 -6.66 -7.62 9.24
N LEU A 34 -5.81 -8.36 8.51
CA LEU A 34 -6.16 -9.04 7.26
C LEU A 34 -6.93 -10.36 7.48
N GLY A 35 -7.23 -10.71 8.74
CA GLY A 35 -8.03 -11.89 9.09
C GLY A 35 -7.19 -13.11 9.50
N ALA A 36 -5.90 -12.95 9.78
CA ALA A 36 -5.13 -14.03 10.38
C ALA A 36 -5.64 -14.37 11.79
N GLU A 37 -5.65 -15.65 12.12
CA GLU A 37 -6.04 -16.11 13.46
C GLU A 37 -4.93 -15.84 14.49
N PRO A 38 -5.27 -15.48 15.73
CA PRO A 38 -4.32 -15.44 16.83
C PRO A 38 -3.70 -16.82 17.09
N LYS A 39 -2.37 -16.87 17.25
CA LYS A 39 -1.60 -18.07 17.62
C LYS A 39 -1.64 -18.36 19.12
N ILE A 40 -2.11 -17.40 19.93
CA ILE A 40 -2.24 -17.54 21.38
C ILE A 40 -3.71 -17.43 21.78
N GLU A 41 -4.08 -18.13 22.85
CA GLU A 41 -5.34 -17.89 23.52
C GLU A 41 -5.24 -16.58 24.32
N THR A 42 -6.00 -15.57 23.91
CA THR A 42 -6.01 -14.26 24.56
C THR A 42 -7.43 -13.75 24.76
N GLN A 43 -7.62 -13.02 25.86
CA GLN A 43 -8.87 -12.30 26.16
C GLN A 43 -8.87 -10.89 25.55
N SER A 44 -7.75 -10.49 24.94
CA SER A 44 -7.56 -9.18 24.34
C SER A 44 -8.35 -9.06 23.04
N ILE A 45 -9.09 -7.95 22.87
CA ILE A 45 -9.91 -7.69 21.67
C ILE A 45 -9.11 -6.89 20.63
N LYS A 46 -8.16 -6.07 21.07
CA LYS A 46 -7.39 -5.18 20.19
C LYS A 46 -6.29 -5.96 19.49
N VAL A 47 -6.29 -5.95 18.17
CA VAL A 47 -5.27 -6.62 17.32
C VAL A 47 -3.83 -6.24 17.69
N THR A 48 -3.59 -4.98 18.06
CA THR A 48 -2.26 -4.51 18.50
C THR A 48 -1.84 -5.11 19.84
N THR A 49 -2.77 -5.29 20.77
CA THR A 49 -2.50 -5.93 22.07
C THR A 49 -2.18 -7.42 21.86
N ILE A 50 -2.96 -8.10 21.03
CA ILE A 50 -2.74 -9.51 20.68
C ILE A 50 -1.35 -9.69 20.04
N ALA A 51 -1.02 -8.85 19.05
CA ALA A 51 0.27 -8.92 18.37
C ALA A 51 1.46 -8.69 19.30
N ILE A 52 1.34 -7.77 20.27
CA ILE A 52 2.38 -7.53 21.29
C ILE A 52 2.53 -8.76 22.20
N GLU A 53 1.42 -9.35 22.66
CA GLU A 53 1.43 -10.55 23.50
C GLU A 53 2.08 -11.74 22.76
N GLU A 54 1.71 -11.98 21.50
CA GLU A 54 2.30 -13.02 20.67
C GLU A 54 3.81 -12.81 20.44
N THR A 55 4.20 -11.56 20.17
CA THR A 55 5.61 -11.21 19.95
C THR A 55 6.41 -11.38 21.24
N ALA A 56 5.86 -10.99 22.40
CA ALA A 56 6.50 -11.15 23.69
C ALA A 56 6.70 -12.63 24.08
N GLN A 57 5.73 -13.50 23.75
CA GLN A 57 5.84 -14.95 23.94
C GLN A 57 6.79 -15.62 22.94
N GLY A 58 7.19 -14.92 21.87
CA GLY A 58 8.12 -15.43 20.86
C GLY A 58 7.54 -16.61 20.07
N VAL A 59 6.22 -16.60 19.83
CA VAL A 59 5.49 -17.56 18.98
C VAL A 59 5.41 -17.11 17.51
N ILE A 60 5.85 -15.88 17.22
CA ILE A 60 5.91 -15.34 15.88
C ILE A 60 7.24 -15.70 15.25
N ASP A 61 7.17 -16.36 14.09
CA ASP A 61 8.31 -16.70 13.27
C ASP A 61 8.71 -15.48 12.44
N PHE A 62 10.00 -15.17 12.40
CA PHE A 62 10.53 -14.07 11.59
C PHE A 62 11.88 -14.45 11.02
N LEU A 63 12.16 -13.94 9.82
CA LEU A 63 13.44 -14.16 9.13
C LEU A 63 14.44 -13.06 9.52
N THR A 64 15.73 -13.40 9.44
CA THR A 64 16.82 -12.48 9.73
C THR A 64 17.93 -12.58 8.69
N GLY A 65 18.74 -11.53 8.54
CA GLY A 65 19.92 -11.55 7.67
C GLY A 65 19.61 -11.76 6.18
N GLU A 66 20.36 -12.65 5.54
CA GLU A 66 20.30 -12.92 4.10
C GLU A 66 18.95 -13.53 3.67
N GLU A 67 18.33 -14.33 4.53
CA GLU A 67 17.02 -14.93 4.28
C GLU A 67 15.92 -13.88 4.21
N ALA A 68 15.97 -12.88 5.11
CA ALA A 68 15.03 -11.76 5.09
C ALA A 68 15.18 -10.92 3.81
N ALA A 69 16.42 -10.67 3.37
CA ALA A 69 16.69 -9.92 2.14
C ALA A 69 16.14 -10.63 0.90
N LYS A 70 16.31 -11.96 0.80
CA LYS A 70 15.76 -12.77 -0.29
C LYS A 70 14.23 -12.76 -0.28
N ALA A 71 13.62 -12.96 0.89
CA ALA A 71 12.16 -12.93 1.03
C ALA A 71 11.56 -11.57 0.63
N GLU A 72 12.21 -10.45 1.00
CA GLU A 72 11.77 -9.11 0.61
C GLU A 72 11.91 -8.88 -0.91
N GLU A 73 13.00 -9.35 -1.52
CA GLU A 73 13.19 -9.26 -2.97
C GLU A 73 12.14 -10.07 -3.74
N GLU A 74 11.82 -11.27 -3.28
CA GLU A 74 10.77 -12.12 -3.86
C GLU A 74 9.38 -11.51 -3.73
N ALA A 75 9.04 -10.96 -2.55
CA ALA A 75 7.78 -10.26 -2.33
C ALA A 75 7.64 -9.06 -3.27
N ARG A 76 8.72 -8.27 -3.42
CA ARG A 76 8.74 -7.12 -4.33
C ARG A 76 8.59 -7.53 -5.80
N LYS A 77 9.21 -8.63 -6.21
CA LYS A 77 9.06 -9.19 -7.56
C LYS A 77 7.62 -9.64 -7.83
N LEU A 78 6.95 -10.22 -6.83
CA LEU A 78 5.55 -10.63 -6.95
C LEU A 78 4.64 -9.41 -7.20
N ASP A 79 4.82 -8.35 -6.40
CA ASP A 79 4.05 -7.11 -6.56
C ASP A 79 4.31 -6.46 -7.93
N PHE A 80 5.57 -6.42 -8.36
CA PHE A 80 5.93 -5.85 -9.67
C PHE A 80 5.34 -6.65 -10.83
N ARG A 81 5.33 -7.99 -10.74
CA ARG A 81 4.71 -8.84 -11.76
C ARG A 81 3.21 -8.59 -11.86
N ARG A 82 2.51 -8.50 -10.72
CA ARG A 82 1.08 -8.21 -10.70
C ARG A 82 0.77 -6.87 -11.36
N LEU A 83 1.55 -5.83 -11.04
CA LEU A 83 1.41 -4.51 -11.64
C LEU A 83 1.63 -4.53 -13.17
N LEU A 84 2.64 -5.28 -13.62
CA LEU A 84 2.89 -5.49 -15.05
C LEU A 84 1.74 -6.21 -15.74
N GLU A 85 1.16 -7.23 -15.13
CA GLU A 85 0.00 -7.94 -15.66
C GLU A 85 -1.23 -7.03 -15.74
N GLU A 86 -1.47 -6.19 -14.73
CA GLU A 86 -2.54 -5.19 -14.78
C GLU A 86 -2.31 -4.16 -15.90
N SER A 87 -1.07 -3.71 -16.10
CA SER A 87 -0.74 -2.75 -17.17
C SER A 87 -0.78 -3.35 -18.58
N ASN A 88 -0.48 -4.64 -18.72
CA ASN A 88 -0.53 -5.37 -19.99
C ASN A 88 -1.90 -5.99 -20.26
N LYS A 89 -2.84 -5.89 -19.31
CA LYS A 89 -4.23 -6.31 -19.54
C LYS A 89 -4.78 -5.39 -20.63
N GLU A 90 -5.07 -5.98 -21.79
CA GLU A 90 -5.68 -5.24 -22.89
C GLU A 90 -6.96 -4.56 -22.38
N PRO A 91 -7.16 -3.26 -22.64
CA PRO A 91 -8.39 -2.58 -22.25
C PRO A 91 -9.57 -3.36 -22.86
N GLU A 92 -10.65 -3.54 -22.08
CA GLU A 92 -11.80 -4.28 -22.61
C GLU A 92 -12.38 -3.49 -23.80
N ALA A 93 -12.98 -4.19 -24.77
CA ALA A 93 -13.50 -3.55 -25.98
C ALA A 93 -14.53 -2.44 -25.66
N GLU A 94 -15.19 -2.55 -24.51
CA GLU A 94 -16.12 -1.55 -23.97
C GLU A 94 -15.38 -0.27 -23.55
N ASP A 95 -14.24 -0.38 -22.85
CA ASP A 95 -13.41 0.75 -22.43
C ASP A 95 -12.88 1.53 -23.65
N LEU A 96 -12.46 0.82 -24.70
CA LEU A 96 -11.93 1.44 -25.91
C LEU A 96 -13.01 2.23 -26.69
N ALA A 97 -14.24 1.70 -26.73
CA ALA A 97 -15.35 2.36 -27.39
C ALA A 97 -15.83 3.61 -26.65
N GLU A 98 -15.80 3.59 -25.32
CA GLU A 98 -16.13 4.75 -24.50
C GLU A 98 -15.08 5.87 -24.65
N LEU A 99 -13.79 5.49 -24.65
CA LEU A 99 -12.68 6.41 -24.95
C LEU A 99 -12.78 7.05 -26.35
N GLU A 100 -13.10 6.26 -27.39
CA GLU A 100 -13.28 6.79 -28.76
C GLU A 100 -14.43 7.80 -28.82
N LYS A 101 -15.53 7.53 -28.10
CA LYS A 101 -16.67 8.44 -28.01
C LYS A 101 -16.30 9.76 -27.33
N ASP A 102 -15.60 9.70 -26.21
CA ASP A 102 -15.14 10.90 -25.47
C ASP A 102 -14.15 11.72 -26.29
N LEU A 103 -13.22 11.06 -26.99
CA LEU A 103 -12.26 11.73 -27.88
C LEU A 103 -12.97 12.50 -29.00
N LYS A 104 -14.03 11.90 -29.55
CA LYS A 104 -14.85 12.51 -30.60
C LYS A 104 -15.61 13.74 -30.10
N ILE A 105 -16.11 13.71 -28.87
CA ILE A 105 -16.77 14.87 -28.24
C ILE A 105 -15.74 15.99 -28.06
N TYR A 106 -14.55 15.68 -27.54
CA TYR A 106 -13.50 16.67 -27.29
C TYR A 106 -12.98 17.31 -28.59
N LEU A 107 -12.83 16.52 -29.66
CA LEU A 107 -12.43 17.05 -30.96
C LEU A 107 -13.49 17.99 -31.54
N HIS A 108 -14.78 17.64 -31.40
CA HIS A 108 -15.88 18.50 -31.81
C HIS A 108 -15.96 19.80 -31.01
N ASP A 109 -15.73 19.76 -29.70
CA ASP A 109 -15.66 20.98 -28.87
C ASP A 109 -14.44 21.85 -29.21
N LYS A 110 -13.31 21.24 -29.57
CA LYS A 110 -12.11 21.96 -30.03
C LYS A 110 -12.33 22.62 -31.40
N GLU A 111 -12.90 21.92 -32.36
CA GLU A 111 -13.23 22.48 -33.69
C GLU A 111 -14.32 23.56 -33.59
N SER A 112 -15.22 23.45 -32.61
CA SER A 112 -16.24 24.48 -32.34
C SER A 112 -15.69 25.67 -31.53
N GLY A 113 -14.55 25.51 -30.86
CA GLY A 113 -13.86 26.54 -30.06
C GLY A 113 -12.76 27.31 -30.80
N GLU A 114 -12.20 26.77 -31.88
CA GLU A 114 -11.20 27.46 -32.74
C GLU A 114 -11.82 28.55 -33.66
N GLY A 115 -13.04 29.00 -33.35
CA GLY A 115 -13.69 30.16 -33.96
C GLY A 115 -13.51 31.50 -33.21
N SER A 116 -12.83 31.55 -32.06
CA SER A 116 -12.83 32.77 -31.24
C SER A 116 -11.52 33.18 -30.54
N GLU A 117 -10.35 32.70 -30.97
CA GLU A 117 -9.06 33.17 -30.40
C GLU A 117 -8.00 33.40 -31.49
N SER A 118 -8.23 34.36 -32.39
CA SER A 118 -7.17 34.90 -33.25
C SER A 118 -7.38 36.38 -33.61
N SER A 119 -7.68 37.23 -32.63
CA SER A 119 -7.73 38.69 -32.86
C SER A 119 -7.60 39.47 -31.55
N ASP A 120 -6.51 39.35 -30.79
CA ASP A 120 -6.16 40.35 -29.77
C ASP A 120 -4.65 40.33 -29.47
N GLU A 121 -3.84 40.48 -30.52
CA GLU A 121 -2.43 40.83 -30.37
C GLU A 121 -2.01 41.82 -31.47
N SER A 122 -2.57 43.04 -31.45
CA SER A 122 -1.86 44.23 -31.92
C SER A 122 -2.63 45.52 -31.60
N LEU A 123 -1.85 46.55 -31.22
CA LEU A 123 -2.18 47.99 -31.13
C LEU A 123 -2.61 48.53 -29.76
N ILE A 124 -1.67 48.48 -28.81
CA ILE A 124 -1.41 49.61 -27.92
C ILE A 124 -0.32 50.47 -28.59
N THR A 125 -0.67 51.58 -29.25
CA THR A 125 0.18 52.80 -29.39
C THR A 125 -0.61 53.97 -29.99
N GLY A 126 -0.66 55.10 -29.26
CA GLY A 126 -0.86 56.49 -29.74
C GLY A 126 -2.26 56.83 -30.25
N GLU A 127 -2.90 57.97 -29.93
CA GLU A 127 -2.52 59.27 -29.36
C GLU A 127 -3.69 59.82 -28.53
#